data_AF-A0AA38FXF6-F1
#
_entry.id   AF-A0AA38FXF6-F1
#
_cell.length_a   1.000
_cell.length_b   1.000
_cell.length_c   1.000
_cell.angle_alpha   90.00
_cell.angle_beta   90.00
_cell.angle_gamma   90.00
#
_symmetry.space_group_name_H-M   'P 1'
#
loop_
_entity.id
_entity.type
_entity.pdbx_description
1 polymer ?
#
loop_
_entity_poly.entity_id
_entity_poly.type
_entity_poly.pdbx_seq_one_letter_code
_entity_poly.pdbx_strand_id
1 'polypeptide(L)'
;MYLVSPLSIAPSYLEISHFQISQIQSRIHSTSYACDFIQSGQRMQKMLLSKEEFSSIHKVPVGDTPYARAKHVQLVEKDPEAAIALFWAAINSGDRLESALKDMAIVMKQLGRSLEAIEAIKSFRHRCSLQAQESLDNVLFDLYKKCGRVDEQIVVLKEKLRLIQHGLVFNGNPTKTARSHGRKFQLSVKQETGRLLSNLGWAYMEQHNYAAAEIVY
;
A
#
# COMPACT_ATOMS: atom_id res chain seq x y z
N MET A 1 -12.17 49.95 -6.82
CA MET A 1 -11.76 49.40 -8.11
C MET A 1 -10.53 48.54 -7.84
N TYR A 2 -10.73 47.24 -7.63
CA TYR A 2 -9.66 46.30 -7.29
C TYR A 2 -8.97 45.85 -8.58
N LEU A 3 -7.66 46.07 -8.71
CA LEU A 3 -6.84 45.42 -9.72
C LEU A 3 -6.15 44.22 -9.07
N VAL A 4 -6.48 43.04 -9.59
CA VAL A 4 -5.99 41.73 -9.18
C VAL A 4 -4.70 41.43 -9.95
N SER A 5 -3.65 41.09 -9.21
CA SER A 5 -2.37 40.59 -9.75
C SER A 5 -2.55 39.18 -10.35
N PRO A 6 -1.85 38.83 -11.46
CA PRO A 6 -1.94 37.51 -12.06
C PRO A 6 -1.24 36.46 -11.19
N LEU A 7 -2.01 35.46 -10.75
CA LEU A 7 -1.51 34.27 -10.08
C LEU A 7 -0.60 33.49 -11.03
N SER A 8 0.64 33.26 -10.59
CA SER A 8 1.57 32.28 -11.16
C SER A 8 0.92 30.90 -11.19
N ILE A 9 0.79 30.35 -12.39
CA ILE A 9 0.25 29.01 -12.64
C ILE A 9 1.23 27.98 -12.05
N ALA A 10 0.80 27.31 -10.98
CA ALA A 10 1.51 26.15 -10.45
C ALA A 10 1.39 24.98 -11.44
N PRO A 11 2.47 24.20 -11.67
CA PRO A 11 2.41 23.07 -12.58
C PRO A 11 1.40 22.03 -12.11
N SER A 12 0.59 21.55 -13.06
CA SER A 12 -0.49 20.61 -12.81
C SER A 12 0.02 19.30 -12.18
N TYR A 13 -0.73 18.78 -11.21
CA TYR A 13 -0.45 17.55 -10.45
C TYR A 13 -0.19 16.30 -11.32
N LEU A 14 -0.50 16.33 -12.62
CA LEU A 14 -0.27 15.21 -13.55
C LEU A 14 1.20 15.09 -14.01
N GLU A 15 1.91 16.20 -14.22
CA GLU A 15 3.29 16.17 -14.75
C GLU A 15 4.33 15.73 -13.70
N ILE A 16 4.03 15.96 -12.42
CA ILE A 16 4.86 15.53 -11.29
C ILE A 16 4.87 13.99 -11.17
N SER A 17 3.79 13.32 -11.59
CA SER A 17 3.66 11.86 -11.50
C SER A 17 4.56 11.10 -12.47
N HIS A 18 4.68 11.55 -13.73
CA HIS A 18 5.47 10.86 -14.75
C HIS A 18 6.97 10.98 -14.49
N PHE A 19 7.41 12.13 -13.98
CA PHE A 19 8.80 12.35 -13.59
C PHE A 19 9.19 11.50 -12.37
N GLN A 20 8.33 11.41 -11.35
CA GLN A 20 8.58 10.56 -10.18
C GLN A 20 8.53 9.06 -10.48
N ILE A 21 7.65 8.60 -11.38
CA ILE A 21 7.64 7.20 -11.85
C ILE A 21 8.94 6.86 -12.57
N SER A 22 9.43 7.74 -13.45
CA SER A 22 10.72 7.54 -14.13
C SER A 22 11.91 7.55 -13.16
N GLN A 23 11.86 8.38 -12.09
CA GLN A 23 12.90 8.41 -11.07
C GLN A 23 12.89 7.17 -10.18
N ILE A 24 11.71 6.62 -9.85
CA ILE A 24 11.58 5.34 -9.14
C ILE A 24 12.09 4.19 -10.02
N GLN A 25 11.71 4.14 -11.30
CA GLN A 25 12.21 3.15 -12.26
C GLN A 25 13.74 3.26 -12.46
N SER A 26 14.29 4.47 -12.55
CA SER A 26 15.74 4.70 -12.67
C SER A 26 16.53 4.37 -11.40
N ARG A 27 15.93 4.56 -10.21
CA ARG A 27 16.52 4.15 -8.93
C ARG A 27 16.51 2.64 -8.74
N ILE A 28 15.48 1.96 -9.25
CA ILE A 28 15.41 0.49 -9.32
C ILE A 28 16.47 -0.05 -10.29
N HIS A 29 16.76 0.65 -11.39
CA HIS A 29 17.85 0.29 -12.32
C HIS A 29 19.27 0.61 -11.83
N SER A 30 19.46 1.48 -10.84
CA SER A 30 20.79 1.87 -10.33
C SER A 30 21.25 1.11 -9.08
N THR A 31 20.38 0.34 -8.44
CA THR A 31 20.80 -0.71 -7.51
C THR A 31 21.24 -1.94 -8.31
N SER A 32 22.55 -2.17 -8.36
CA SER A 32 23.31 -3.29 -8.96
C SER A 32 22.68 -4.70 -8.86
N TYR A 33 21.60 -4.97 -9.58
CA TYR A 33 21.06 -6.33 -9.80
C TYR A 33 20.62 -6.59 -11.26
N ALA A 34 20.97 -5.71 -12.20
CA ALA A 34 20.46 -5.74 -13.57
C ALA A 34 21.41 -6.35 -14.63
N CYS A 35 22.54 -6.99 -14.26
CA CYS A 35 23.44 -7.60 -15.25
C CYS A 35 23.40 -9.13 -15.36
N ASP A 36 22.79 -9.86 -14.43
CA ASP A 36 22.80 -11.34 -14.48
C ASP A 36 21.55 -11.97 -15.12
N PHE A 37 20.62 -11.15 -15.63
CA PHE A 37 19.28 -11.61 -16.03
C PHE A 37 19.15 -12.09 -17.49
N ILE A 38 20.23 -12.18 -18.26
CA ILE A 38 20.17 -12.66 -19.66
C ILE A 38 20.59 -14.14 -19.81
N GLN A 39 21.22 -14.76 -18.80
CA GLN A 39 21.61 -16.18 -18.88
C GLN A 39 20.58 -17.18 -18.30
N SER A 40 19.50 -16.72 -17.65
CA SER A 40 18.50 -17.60 -17.01
C SER A 40 17.40 -18.12 -17.95
N GLY A 41 17.34 -17.64 -19.20
CA GLY A 41 16.33 -18.02 -20.19
C GLY A 41 16.33 -19.51 -20.59
N GLN A 42 17.45 -20.22 -20.43
CA GLN A 42 17.55 -21.65 -20.77
C GLN A 42 17.22 -22.59 -19.59
N ARG A 43 17.13 -22.08 -18.36
CA ARG A 43 16.82 -22.89 -17.16
C ARG A 43 15.31 -23.01 -16.89
N MET A 44 14.52 -22.03 -17.35
CA MET A 44 13.06 -22.03 -17.24
C MET A 44 12.40 -23.17 -18.03
N GLN A 45 13.01 -23.65 -19.12
CA GLN A 45 12.43 -24.70 -19.95
C GLN A 45 12.48 -26.08 -19.26
N LYS A 46 13.42 -26.29 -18.32
CA LYS A 46 13.54 -27.55 -17.56
C LYS A 46 12.61 -27.60 -16.33
N MET A 47 12.07 -26.45 -15.90
CA MET A 47 11.19 -26.33 -14.72
C MET A 47 9.70 -26.39 -15.08
N LEU A 48 9.34 -26.16 -16.36
CA LEU A 48 7.98 -26.35 -16.88
C LEU A 48 7.52 -27.81 -16.89
N LEU A 49 8.45 -28.77 -16.80
CA LEU A 49 8.18 -30.21 -16.83
C LEU A 49 7.87 -30.83 -15.45
N SER A 50 8.09 -30.12 -14.34
CA SER A 50 7.78 -30.62 -12.99
C SER A 50 6.48 -30.05 -12.42
N LYS A 51 5.67 -29.38 -13.27
CA LYS A 51 4.52 -28.56 -12.89
C LYS A 51 3.28 -29.36 -12.46
N GLU A 52 3.28 -30.68 -12.60
CA GLU A 52 2.07 -31.49 -12.42
C GLU A 52 1.86 -32.02 -10.99
N GLU A 53 2.85 -31.98 -10.08
CA GLU A 53 2.75 -32.77 -8.83
C GLU A 53 2.41 -31.99 -7.54
N PHE A 54 2.41 -30.65 -7.53
CA PHE A 54 2.32 -29.89 -6.25
C PHE A 54 1.02 -29.08 -6.04
N SER A 55 -0.01 -29.29 -6.86
CA SER A 55 -1.22 -28.46 -6.87
C SER A 55 -2.20 -28.64 -5.68
N SER A 56 -1.89 -29.46 -4.66
CA SER A 56 -2.91 -29.90 -3.69
C SER A 56 -2.84 -29.33 -2.26
N ILE A 57 -1.81 -28.58 -1.86
CA ILE A 57 -1.62 -28.24 -0.42
C ILE A 57 -1.79 -26.75 -0.09
N HIS A 58 -1.66 -25.83 -1.05
CA HIS A 58 -1.77 -24.39 -0.79
C HIS A 58 -2.89 -23.78 -1.65
N LYS A 59 -3.69 -22.87 -1.08
CA LYS A 59 -4.70 -22.06 -1.79
C LYS A 59 -4.01 -21.06 -2.75
N VAL A 60 -3.32 -21.59 -3.75
CA VAL A 60 -2.66 -20.84 -4.81
C VAL A 60 -3.69 -20.62 -5.92
N PRO A 61 -3.76 -19.41 -6.52
CA PRO A 61 -4.62 -19.20 -7.69
C PRO A 61 -4.21 -20.15 -8.81
N VAL A 62 -5.17 -20.88 -9.40
CA VAL A 62 -4.92 -21.75 -10.54
C VAL A 62 -4.80 -20.89 -11.80
N GLY A 63 -3.63 -20.92 -12.45
CA GLY A 63 -3.39 -20.19 -13.70
C GLY A 63 -1.93 -19.74 -13.87
N ASP A 64 -1.57 -19.37 -15.10
CA ASP A 64 -0.22 -18.93 -15.47
C ASP A 64 -0.01 -17.40 -15.43
N THR A 65 -0.94 -16.68 -14.81
CA THR A 65 -0.87 -15.22 -14.73
C THR A 65 0.29 -14.77 -13.82
N PRO A 66 0.89 -13.59 -14.06
CA PRO A 66 1.98 -13.07 -13.24
C PRO A 66 1.66 -13.06 -11.74
N TYR A 67 0.42 -12.73 -11.35
CA TYR A 67 -0.02 -12.77 -9.96
C TYR A 67 -0.10 -14.19 -9.39
N ALA A 68 -0.63 -15.15 -10.16
CA ALA A 68 -0.71 -16.55 -9.73
C ALA A 68 0.69 -17.12 -9.47
N ARG A 69 1.63 -16.83 -10.38
CA ARG A 69 3.05 -17.17 -10.23
C ARG A 69 3.66 -16.49 -9.01
N ALA A 70 3.40 -15.20 -8.79
CA ALA A 70 3.90 -14.48 -7.61
C ALA A 70 3.45 -15.15 -6.30
N LYS A 71 2.18 -15.58 -6.19
CA LYS A 71 1.66 -16.30 -5.03
C LYS A 71 2.30 -17.67 -4.85
N HIS A 72 2.54 -18.39 -5.95
CA HIS A 72 3.22 -19.68 -5.91
C HIS A 72 4.65 -19.52 -5.36
N VAL A 73 5.42 -18.58 -5.93
CA VAL A 73 6.79 -18.30 -5.48
C VAL A 73 6.81 -17.84 -4.02
N GLN A 74 5.88 -16.96 -3.63
CA GLN A 74 5.77 -16.48 -2.25
C GLN A 74 5.49 -17.60 -1.24
N LEU A 75 4.53 -18.50 -1.53
CA LEU A 75 3.99 -19.44 -0.54
C LEU A 75 4.60 -20.85 -0.62
N VAL A 76 5.01 -21.27 -1.81
CA VAL A 76 5.52 -22.63 -2.08
C VAL A 76 7.03 -22.61 -2.13
N GLU A 77 7.63 -21.78 -3.00
CA GLU A 77 9.09 -21.68 -3.13
C GLU A 77 9.72 -20.91 -1.97
N LYS A 78 8.93 -20.09 -1.27
CA LYS A 78 9.35 -19.25 -0.12
C LYS A 78 10.48 -18.30 -0.47
N ASP A 79 10.46 -17.76 -1.68
CA ASP A 79 11.37 -16.73 -2.18
C ASP A 79 10.62 -15.37 -2.25
N PRO A 80 10.66 -14.55 -1.19
CA PRO A 80 9.91 -13.30 -1.15
C PRO A 80 10.50 -12.24 -2.10
N GLU A 81 11.80 -12.27 -2.40
CA GLU A 81 12.44 -11.39 -3.37
C GLU A 81 11.95 -11.66 -4.80
N ALA A 82 11.93 -12.93 -5.23
CA ALA A 82 11.41 -13.32 -6.54
C ALA A 82 9.90 -13.07 -6.63
N ALA A 83 9.16 -13.27 -5.53
CA ALA A 83 7.73 -12.94 -5.47
C ALA A 83 7.48 -11.44 -5.70
N ILE A 84 8.29 -10.55 -5.13
CA ILE A 84 8.19 -9.09 -5.36
C ILE A 84 8.35 -8.76 -6.85
N ALA A 85 9.33 -9.35 -7.53
CA ALA A 85 9.53 -9.12 -8.95
C ALA A 85 8.30 -9.54 -9.79
N LEU A 86 7.68 -10.67 -9.45
CA LEU A 86 6.47 -11.15 -10.13
C LEU A 86 5.24 -10.30 -9.80
N PHE A 87 5.12 -9.78 -8.56
CA PHE A 87 4.06 -8.83 -8.24
C PHE A 87 4.20 -7.52 -9.03
N TRP A 88 5.43 -7.01 -9.22
CA TRP A 88 5.67 -5.87 -10.10
C TRP A 88 5.23 -6.14 -11.54
N ALA A 89 5.57 -7.32 -12.07
CA ALA A 89 5.10 -7.74 -13.40
C ALA A 89 3.56 -7.74 -13.47
N ALA A 90 2.88 -8.26 -12.43
CA ALA A 90 1.43 -8.28 -12.35
C ALA A 90 0.81 -6.87 -12.30
N ILE A 91 1.39 -5.94 -11.52
CA ILE A 91 0.94 -4.55 -11.45
C ILE A 91 1.09 -3.85 -12.80
N ASN A 92 2.24 -4.06 -13.47
CA ASN A 92 2.53 -3.43 -14.75
C ASN A 92 1.64 -3.96 -15.88
N SER A 93 1.32 -5.26 -15.86
CA SER A 93 0.40 -5.88 -16.82
C SER A 93 -1.08 -5.69 -16.47
N GLY A 94 -1.39 -5.09 -15.31
CA GLY A 94 -2.75 -4.94 -14.81
C GLY A 94 -3.40 -6.24 -14.28
N ASP A 95 -2.63 -7.31 -14.13
CA ASP A 95 -3.11 -8.59 -13.58
C ASP A 95 -3.38 -8.46 -12.09
N ARG A 96 -4.66 -8.35 -11.71
CA ARG A 96 -5.13 -8.23 -10.33
C ARG A 96 -4.36 -7.15 -9.54
N LEU A 97 -4.16 -5.99 -10.18
CA LEU A 97 -3.37 -4.86 -9.68
C LEU A 97 -3.57 -4.58 -8.19
N GLU A 98 -4.80 -4.46 -7.73
CA GLU A 98 -5.13 -4.14 -6.33
C GLU A 98 -4.65 -5.23 -5.36
N SER A 99 -4.82 -6.50 -5.74
CA SER A 99 -4.38 -7.65 -4.94
C SER A 99 -2.86 -7.78 -4.98
N ALA A 100 -2.24 -7.62 -6.15
CA ALA A 100 -0.80 -7.66 -6.34
C ALA A 100 -0.10 -6.58 -5.51
N LEU A 101 -0.60 -5.34 -5.57
CA LEU A 101 -0.04 -4.20 -4.82
C LEU A 101 -0.12 -4.42 -3.31
N LYS A 102 -1.25 -4.91 -2.80
CA LYS A 102 -1.44 -5.18 -1.38
C LYS A 102 -0.51 -6.31 -0.89
N ASP A 103 -0.47 -7.43 -1.61
CA ASP A 103 0.36 -8.58 -1.23
C ASP A 103 1.85 -8.24 -1.33
N MET A 104 2.27 -7.51 -2.37
CA MET A 104 3.64 -7.00 -2.51
C MET A 104 4.04 -6.10 -1.33
N ALA A 105 3.17 -5.17 -0.92
CA ALA A 105 3.46 -4.29 0.21
C ALA A 105 3.63 -5.05 1.53
N ILE A 106 2.88 -6.14 1.74
CA ILE A 106 3.02 -7.01 2.92
C ILE A 106 4.36 -7.75 2.89
N VAL A 107 4.76 -8.29 1.72
CA VAL A 107 6.06 -8.96 1.57
C VAL A 107 7.22 -7.99 1.78
N MET A 108 7.16 -6.81 1.15
CA MET A 108 8.16 -5.76 1.34
C MET A 108 8.28 -5.33 2.80
N LYS A 109 7.17 -5.22 3.53
CA LYS A 109 7.17 -4.96 4.98
C LYS A 109 7.93 -6.03 5.75
N GLN A 110 7.72 -7.31 5.43
CA GLN A 110 8.39 -8.44 6.08
C GLN A 110 9.90 -8.41 5.84
N LEU A 111 10.34 -8.01 4.64
CA LEU A 111 11.75 -7.85 4.27
C LEU A 111 12.38 -6.53 4.76
N GLY A 112 11.66 -5.70 5.52
CA GLY A 112 12.17 -4.40 5.97
C GLY A 112 12.21 -3.32 4.88
N ARG A 113 11.75 -3.60 3.66
CA ARG A 113 11.65 -2.66 2.52
C ARG A 113 10.39 -1.78 2.60
N SER A 114 10.07 -1.32 3.81
CA SER A 114 8.80 -0.62 4.10
C SER A 114 8.69 0.74 3.39
N LEU A 115 9.82 1.44 3.18
CA LEU A 115 9.85 2.71 2.45
C LEU A 115 9.50 2.54 0.97
N GLU A 116 10.02 1.48 0.33
CA GLU A 116 9.69 1.17 -1.06
C GLU A 116 8.21 0.78 -1.20
N ALA A 117 7.67 0.03 -0.24
CA ALA A 117 6.25 -0.29 -0.21
C ALA A 117 5.36 0.96 -0.10
N ILE A 118 5.76 1.95 0.71
CA ILE A 118 5.06 3.24 0.84
C ILE A 118 4.99 3.95 -0.52
N GLU A 119 6.12 4.07 -1.20
CA GLU A 119 6.19 4.78 -2.48
C GLU A 119 5.44 4.02 -3.59
N ALA A 120 5.49 2.68 -3.59
CA ALA A 120 4.68 1.87 -4.49
C ALA A 120 3.18 2.10 -4.27
N ILE A 121 2.70 2.06 -3.01
CA ILE A 121 1.28 2.32 -2.73
C ILE A 121 0.87 3.72 -3.22
N LYS A 122 1.64 4.76 -2.89
CA LYS A 122 1.33 6.13 -3.35
C LYS A 122 1.24 6.23 -4.87
N SER A 123 2.15 5.56 -5.58
CA SER A 123 2.24 5.61 -7.04
C SER A 123 1.05 4.94 -7.71
N PHE A 124 0.54 3.82 -7.17
CA PHE A 124 -0.51 3.03 -7.83
C PHE A 124 -1.91 3.20 -7.23
N ARG A 125 -2.04 3.81 -6.05
CA ARG A 125 -3.33 3.98 -5.35
C ARG A 125 -4.43 4.58 -6.22
N HIS A 126 -4.10 5.58 -7.04
CA HIS A 126 -5.08 6.25 -7.92
C HIS A 126 -5.66 5.34 -9.01
N ARG A 127 -5.00 4.22 -9.32
CA ARG A 127 -5.44 3.21 -10.30
C ARG A 127 -6.35 2.14 -9.68
N CYS A 128 -6.53 2.16 -8.37
CA CYS A 128 -7.34 1.20 -7.62
C CYS A 128 -8.77 1.74 -7.39
N SER A 129 -9.74 0.85 -7.28
CA SER A 129 -11.10 1.17 -6.83
C SER A 129 -11.11 1.80 -5.44
N LEU A 130 -12.15 2.58 -5.13
CA LEU A 130 -12.29 3.23 -3.82
C LEU A 130 -12.22 2.24 -2.66
N GLN A 131 -12.83 1.06 -2.81
CA GLN A 131 -12.80 0.03 -1.77
C GLN A 131 -11.39 -0.52 -1.54
N ALA A 132 -10.60 -0.69 -2.61
CA ALA A 132 -9.21 -1.10 -2.51
C ALA A 132 -8.32 0.03 -1.95
N GLN A 133 -8.60 1.29 -2.31
CA GLN A 133 -7.90 2.45 -1.75
C GLN A 133 -8.04 2.52 -0.22
N GLU A 134 -9.24 2.29 0.33
CA GLU A 134 -9.43 2.22 1.79
C GLU A 134 -8.60 1.10 2.43
N SER A 135 -8.55 -0.08 1.79
CA SER A 135 -7.72 -1.19 2.27
C SER A 135 -6.23 -0.88 2.18
N LEU A 136 -5.79 -0.18 1.13
CA LEU A 136 -4.39 0.23 0.94
C LEU A 136 -3.99 1.31 1.94
N ASP A 137 -4.88 2.23 2.29
CA ASP A 137 -4.62 3.27 3.29
C ASP A 137 -4.35 2.67 4.67
N ASN A 138 -5.03 1.56 5.01
CA ASN A 138 -4.76 0.85 6.25
C ASN A 138 -3.37 0.19 6.24
N VAL A 139 -2.97 -0.42 5.11
CA VAL A 139 -1.61 -0.98 4.94
C VAL A 139 -0.55 0.12 4.99
N LEU A 140 -0.82 1.25 4.33
CA LEU A 140 0.05 2.41 4.30
C LEU A 140 0.27 2.98 5.71
N PHE A 141 -0.81 3.07 6.50
CA PHE A 141 -0.73 3.49 7.90
C PHE A 141 0.14 2.55 8.75
N ASP A 142 0.01 1.23 8.56
CA ASP A 142 0.85 0.24 9.23
C ASP A 142 2.33 0.33 8.82
N LEU A 143 2.60 0.68 7.56
CA LEU A 143 3.95 0.91 7.06
C LEU A 143 4.57 2.16 7.67
N TYR A 144 3.81 3.26 7.80
CA TYR A 144 4.29 4.46 8.48
C TYR A 144 4.65 4.20 9.94
N LYS A 145 3.81 3.42 10.65
CA LYS A 145 4.10 2.94 12.01
C LYS A 145 5.43 2.19 12.06
N LYS A 146 5.64 1.26 11.12
CA LYS A 146 6.86 0.45 11.08
C LYS A 146 8.12 1.27 10.80
N CYS A 147 8.01 2.37 10.05
CA CYS A 147 9.15 3.22 9.67
C CYS A 147 9.45 4.36 10.66
N GLY A 148 8.69 4.52 11.75
CA GLY A 148 8.82 5.69 12.62
C GLY A 148 8.45 7.01 11.93
N ARG A 149 7.66 6.96 10.85
CA ARG A 149 7.15 8.13 10.11
C ARG A 149 5.95 8.71 10.83
N VAL A 150 6.20 9.28 12.00
CA VAL A 150 5.15 9.72 12.94
C VAL A 150 4.42 10.95 12.43
N ASP A 151 5.10 11.87 11.73
CA ASP A 151 4.47 13.06 11.14
C ASP A 151 3.40 12.69 10.11
N GLU A 152 3.70 11.76 9.20
CA GLU A 152 2.74 11.29 8.21
C GLU A 152 1.56 10.56 8.85
N GLN A 153 1.79 9.83 9.95
CA GLN A 153 0.70 9.24 10.71
C GLN A 153 -0.23 10.30 11.29
N ILE A 154 0.32 11.36 11.89
CA ILE A 154 -0.47 12.46 12.47
C ILE A 154 -1.32 13.13 11.39
N VAL A 155 -0.76 13.42 10.23
CA VAL A 155 -1.50 14.02 9.11
C VAL A 155 -2.67 13.12 8.69
N VAL A 156 -2.43 11.83 8.51
CA VAL A 156 -3.48 10.88 8.11
C VAL A 156 -4.56 10.74 9.20
N LEU A 157 -4.18 10.69 10.47
CA LEU A 157 -5.12 10.58 11.59
C LEU A 157 -6.00 11.83 11.72
N LYS A 158 -5.40 13.03 11.61
CA LYS A 158 -6.13 14.30 11.64
C LYS A 158 -7.13 14.40 10.49
N GLU A 159 -6.73 14.02 9.28
CA GLU A 159 -7.64 14.05 8.14
C GLU A 159 -8.80 13.06 8.31
N LYS A 160 -8.54 11.84 8.78
CA LYS A 160 -9.61 10.89 9.09
C LYS A 160 -10.60 11.41 10.13
N LEU A 161 -10.10 12.05 11.19
CA LEU A 161 -10.95 12.68 12.21
C LEU A 161 -11.79 13.82 11.61
N ARG A 162 -11.20 14.67 10.78
CA ARG A 162 -11.90 15.77 10.09
C ARG A 162 -13.03 15.26 9.19
N LEU A 163 -12.77 14.20 8.43
CA LEU A 163 -13.77 13.57 7.57
C LEU A 163 -14.94 12.96 8.38
N ILE A 164 -14.67 12.38 9.55
CA ILE A 164 -15.73 11.90 10.45
C ILE A 164 -16.54 13.06 11.02
N GLN A 165 -15.88 14.14 11.46
CA GLN A 165 -16.54 15.33 11.99
C GLN A 165 -17.48 15.99 10.95
N HIS A 166 -17.08 15.99 9.67
CA HIS A 166 -17.91 16.49 8.58
C HIS A 166 -18.99 15.49 8.11
N GLY A 167 -19.10 14.32 8.75
CA GLY A 167 -20.10 13.30 8.40
C GLY A 167 -19.82 12.53 7.11
N LEU A 168 -18.68 12.75 6.46
CA LEU A 168 -18.32 12.18 5.15
C LEU A 168 -17.98 10.69 5.20
N VAL A 169 -17.62 10.17 6.37
CA VAL A 169 -17.25 8.75 6.56
C VAL A 169 -18.45 7.86 6.88
N PHE A 170 -19.49 8.43 7.49
CA PHE A 170 -20.67 7.71 7.94
C PHE A 170 -21.96 8.11 7.20
N ASN A 171 -21.88 9.07 6.26
CA ASN A 171 -23.02 9.61 5.52
C ASN A 171 -24.16 10.06 6.44
N GLY A 172 -23.83 10.70 7.57
CA GLY A 172 -24.80 11.13 8.58
C GLY A 172 -25.38 10.01 9.47
N ASN A 173 -25.01 8.75 9.27
CA ASN A 173 -25.46 7.65 10.12
C ASN A 173 -24.62 7.52 11.40
N PRO A 174 -25.18 7.04 12.51
CA PRO A 174 -24.43 6.80 13.74
C PRO A 174 -23.46 5.60 13.62
N THR A 175 -23.69 4.70 12.66
CA THR A 175 -22.90 3.49 12.45
C THR A 175 -22.69 3.20 10.97
N LYS A 176 -21.57 2.54 10.64
CA LYS A 176 -21.30 1.98 9.31
C LYS A 176 -20.96 0.50 9.42
N THR A 177 -21.29 -0.25 8.37
CA THR A 177 -20.90 -1.67 8.30
C THR A 177 -19.42 -1.75 7.90
N ALA A 178 -18.61 -2.35 8.77
CA ALA A 178 -17.21 -2.64 8.52
C ALA A 178 -17.01 -4.16 8.41
N ARG A 179 -15.89 -4.58 7.82
CA ARG A 179 -15.50 -6.00 7.73
C ARG A 179 -14.10 -6.20 8.26
N SER A 180 -13.94 -7.16 9.17
CA SER A 180 -12.64 -7.62 9.66
C SER A 180 -12.61 -9.14 9.64
N HIS A 181 -11.55 -9.74 9.09
CA HIS A 181 -11.37 -11.20 8.99
C HIS A 181 -12.59 -11.94 8.42
N GLY A 182 -13.24 -11.35 7.41
CA GLY A 182 -14.45 -11.90 6.78
C GLY A 182 -15.76 -11.67 7.54
N ARG A 183 -15.72 -11.23 8.80
CA ARG A 183 -16.90 -10.94 9.61
C ARG A 183 -17.34 -9.49 9.44
N LYS A 184 -18.65 -9.29 9.22
CA LYS A 184 -19.27 -7.96 9.19
C LYS A 184 -19.60 -7.53 10.62
N PHE A 185 -19.40 -6.27 10.94
CA PHE A 185 -19.80 -5.69 12.21
C PHE A 185 -20.24 -4.24 12.00
N GLN A 186 -21.04 -3.71 12.92
CA GLN A 186 -21.38 -2.29 12.94
C GLN A 186 -20.30 -1.54 13.73
N LEU A 187 -19.69 -0.56 13.09
CA LEU A 187 -18.74 0.35 13.70
C LEU A 187 -19.45 1.68 13.94
N SER A 188 -19.45 2.18 15.17
CA SER A 188 -20.06 3.48 15.48
C SER A 188 -19.08 4.64 15.28
N VAL A 189 -19.63 5.85 15.06
CA VAL A 189 -18.84 7.10 15.04
C VAL A 189 -17.98 7.21 16.30
N LYS A 190 -18.58 6.98 17.47
CA LYS A 190 -17.89 7.05 18.76
C LYS A 190 -16.73 6.06 18.86
N GLN A 191 -16.92 4.82 18.41
CA GLN A 191 -15.87 3.79 18.44
C GLN A 191 -14.71 4.13 17.51
N GLU A 192 -15.00 4.55 16.28
CA GLU A 192 -13.95 4.89 15.31
C GLU A 192 -13.20 6.17 15.71
N THR A 193 -13.91 7.20 16.17
CA THR A 193 -13.29 8.42 16.69
C THR A 193 -12.38 8.13 17.88
N GLY A 194 -12.85 7.35 18.87
CA GLY A 194 -12.04 6.96 20.02
C GLY A 194 -10.76 6.22 19.60
N ARG A 195 -10.88 5.25 18.68
CA ARG A 195 -9.72 4.52 18.15
C ARG A 195 -8.71 5.45 17.45
N LEU A 196 -9.19 6.42 16.67
CA LEU A 196 -8.32 7.37 15.97
C LEU A 196 -7.64 8.34 16.94
N LEU A 197 -8.36 8.85 17.95
CA LEU A 197 -7.81 9.71 19.00
C LEU A 197 -6.74 8.99 19.81
N SER A 198 -6.97 7.75 20.22
CA SER A 198 -5.94 6.97 20.93
C SER A 198 -4.69 6.74 20.09
N ASN A 199 -4.84 6.50 18.78
CA ASN A 199 -3.68 6.40 17.87
C ASN A 199 -2.96 7.75 17.71
N LEU A 200 -3.69 8.86 17.72
CA LEU A 200 -3.13 10.21 17.62
C LEU A 200 -2.38 10.59 18.90
N GLY A 201 -2.91 10.24 20.07
CA GLY A 201 -2.24 10.40 21.36
C GLY A 201 -0.94 9.63 21.41
N TRP A 202 -0.94 8.35 20.97
CA TRP A 202 0.29 7.57 20.85
C TRP A 202 1.30 8.23 19.91
N ALA A 203 0.88 8.69 18.74
CA ALA A 203 1.77 9.38 17.81
C ALA A 203 2.39 10.66 18.41
N TYR A 204 1.63 11.44 19.18
CA TYR A 204 2.18 12.61 19.87
C TYR A 204 3.17 12.24 20.99
N MET A 205 2.91 11.15 21.72
CA MET A 205 3.87 10.65 22.71
C MET A 205 5.20 10.23 22.06
N GLU A 206 5.17 9.60 20.89
CA GLU A 206 6.37 9.25 20.12
C GLU A 206 7.14 10.49 19.63
N GLN A 207 6.48 11.64 19.46
CA GLN A 207 7.12 12.92 19.16
C GLN A 207 7.59 13.69 20.40
N HIS A 208 7.44 13.12 21.60
CA HIS A 208 7.65 13.82 22.87
C HIS A 208 6.76 15.07 23.05
N ASN A 209 5.65 15.17 22.30
CA ASN A 209 4.68 16.25 22.43
C ASN A 209 3.58 15.87 23.42
N TYR A 210 3.95 15.80 24.70
CA TYR A 210 3.06 15.34 25.77
C TYR A 210 1.85 16.25 25.97
N ALA A 211 1.99 17.56 25.74
CA ALA A 211 0.88 18.51 25.82
C ALA A 211 -0.21 18.21 24.77
N ALA A 212 0.19 17.96 23.52
CA ALA A 212 -0.77 17.57 22.49
C ALA A 212 -1.36 16.17 22.74
N ALA A 213 -0.58 15.24 23.30
CA ALA A 213 -1.06 13.91 23.68
C ALA A 213 -2.14 13.96 24.77
N GLU A 214 -1.95 14.80 25.80
CA GLU A 214 -2.92 14.98 26.89
C GLU A 214 -4.26 15.53 26.39
N ILE A 215 -4.25 16.45 25.42
CA ILE A 215 -5.49 17.04 24.87
C ILE A 215 -6.34 16.01 24.11
N VAL A 216 -5.71 15.01 23.49
CA VAL A 216 -6.42 14.01 22.66
C VAL A 216 -6.81 12.74 23.40
N TYR A 217 -6.35 12.56 24.65
CA TYR A 217 -6.70 11.45 25.54
C TYR A 217 -7.99 11.74 26.32
#